data_AF-M9NRG0-F1
#
_entry.id   AF-M9NRG0-F1
#
_cell.length_a   1.000
_cell.length_b   1.000
_cell.length_c   1.000
_cell.angle_alpha   90.00
_cell.angle_beta   90.00
_cell.angle_gamma   90.00
#
_symmetry.space_group_name_H-M   'P 1'
#
loop_
_entity.id
_entity.type
_entity.pdbx_description
1 polymer ?
#
loop_
_entity_poly.entity_id
_entity_poly.type
_entity_poly.pdbx_seq_one_letter_code
_entity_poly.pdbx_strand_id
1 'polypeptide(L)'
;MTIRHSKDQFNYLQHIQVLFEPFIVQPLSLGSSLDPRTKETYYWCNLHTLYFKCLLYYRTLFYDEAGVKHVPTNIDKLLTPVGLAYWFSDDGYFHKASGGLYLSTNSFSLAEIELLVKVLNKNFDLDCKAQKCGLKDQRVLYFRPSHPLAGIGTRGRETSYP
;
A
#
# COMPACT_ATOMS: atom_id res chain seq x y z
N MET A 1 0.07 -16.74 -7.33
CA MET A 1 -0.15 -15.57 -6.43
C MET A 1 -1.62 -15.19 -6.48
N THR A 2 -2.20 -14.76 -5.36
CA THR A 2 -3.59 -14.32 -5.30
C THR A 2 -3.63 -12.82 -5.08
N ILE A 3 -4.37 -12.09 -5.92
CA ILE A 3 -4.65 -10.65 -5.76
C ILE A 3 -6.13 -10.54 -5.43
N ARG A 4 -6.49 -9.96 -4.29
CA ARG A 4 -7.89 -9.84 -3.84
C ARG A 4 -8.17 -8.43 -3.36
N HIS A 5 -9.27 -7.84 -3.83
CA HIS A 5 -9.77 -6.56 -3.36
C HIS A 5 -11.27 -6.62 -3.07
N SER A 6 -11.80 -5.56 -2.46
CA SER A 6 -13.25 -5.37 -2.36
C SER A 6 -13.85 -5.29 -3.76
N LYS A 7 -15.16 -5.54 -3.87
CA LYS A 7 -15.88 -5.40 -5.14
C LYS A 7 -15.80 -3.97 -5.72
N ASP A 8 -15.61 -2.95 -4.89
CA ASP A 8 -15.51 -1.56 -5.34
C ASP A 8 -14.29 -1.31 -6.22
N GLN A 9 -13.25 -2.14 -6.10
CA GLN A 9 -12.04 -2.08 -6.94
C GLN A 9 -12.07 -3.08 -8.11
N PHE A 10 -13.26 -3.54 -8.51
CA PHE A 10 -13.40 -4.50 -9.60
C PHE A 10 -12.73 -4.05 -10.91
N ASN A 11 -12.94 -2.79 -11.32
CA ASN A 11 -12.34 -2.25 -12.55
C ASN A 11 -10.80 -2.23 -12.49
N TYR A 12 -10.25 -1.93 -11.31
CA TYR A 12 -8.81 -2.03 -11.10
C TYR A 12 -8.33 -3.47 -11.25
N LEU A 13 -9.06 -4.44 -10.71
CA LEU A 13 -8.71 -5.86 -10.86
C LEU A 13 -8.90 -6.40 -12.28
N GLN A 14 -9.83 -5.86 -13.06
CA GLN A 14 -9.92 -6.14 -14.49
C GLN A 14 -8.68 -5.63 -15.25
N HIS A 15 -8.19 -4.44 -14.92
CA HIS A 15 -6.93 -3.92 -15.48
C HIS A 15 -5.75 -4.83 -15.15
N ILE A 16 -5.64 -5.27 -13.89
CA ILE A 16 -4.61 -6.25 -13.50
C ILE A 16 -4.79 -7.58 -14.25
N GLN A 17 -6.01 -8.06 -14.45
CA GLN A 17 -6.28 -9.27 -15.23
C GLN A 17 -5.70 -9.18 -16.64
N VAL A 18 -5.88 -8.05 -17.33
CA VAL A 18 -5.33 -7.83 -18.68
C VAL A 18 -3.81 -7.92 -18.67
N LEU A 19 -3.15 -7.32 -17.68
CA LEU A 19 -1.69 -7.35 -17.57
C LEU A 19 -1.14 -8.75 -17.25
N PHE A 20 -1.91 -9.54 -16.52
CA PHE A 20 -1.54 -10.89 -16.11
C PHE A 20 -2.19 -11.98 -16.96
N GLU A 21 -2.80 -11.65 -18.10
CA GLU A 21 -3.49 -12.60 -18.97
C GLU A 21 -2.66 -13.87 -19.28
N PRO A 22 -1.35 -13.78 -19.61
CA PRO A 22 -0.54 -14.97 -19.88
C PRO A 22 -0.30 -15.87 -18.66
N PHE A 23 -0.60 -15.38 -17.46
CA PHE A 23 -0.29 -16.02 -16.19
C PHE A 23 -1.51 -16.58 -15.45
N ILE A 24 -2.70 -16.47 -16.04
CA ILE A 24 -3.97 -16.87 -15.41
C ILE A 24 -4.66 -17.94 -16.27
N VAL A 25 -5.51 -18.76 -15.64
CA VAL A 25 -6.37 -19.74 -16.34
C VAL A 25 -7.83 -19.36 -16.20
N GLN A 26 -8.20 -18.90 -15.00
CA GLN A 26 -9.54 -18.47 -14.72
C GLN A 26 -9.59 -16.94 -14.73
N PRO A 27 -10.65 -16.36 -15.31
CA PRO A 27 -10.88 -14.93 -15.20
C PRO A 27 -11.13 -14.54 -13.74
N LEU A 28 -11.12 -13.23 -13.50
CA LEU A 28 -11.44 -12.60 -12.23
C LEU A 28 -12.73 -13.20 -11.64
N SER A 29 -12.62 -13.76 -10.44
CA SER A 29 -13.77 -14.34 -9.73
C SER A 29 -14.37 -13.35 -8.74
N LEU A 30 -15.69 -13.45 -8.58
CA LEU A 30 -16.47 -12.70 -7.60
C LEU A 30 -16.92 -13.64 -6.47
N GLY A 31 -16.98 -13.11 -5.26
CA GLY A 31 -17.52 -13.82 -4.13
C GLY A 31 -18.03 -12.88 -3.05
N SER A 32 -18.57 -13.47 -2.00
CA SER A 32 -19.02 -12.75 -0.82
C SER A 32 -18.80 -13.55 0.45
N SER A 33 -18.81 -12.86 1.59
CA SER A 33 -18.68 -13.47 2.91
C SER A 33 -19.46 -12.66 3.93
N LEU A 34 -20.25 -13.35 4.76
CA LEU A 34 -20.96 -12.74 5.88
C LEU A 34 -19.98 -12.55 7.05
N ASP A 35 -19.84 -11.32 7.54
CA ASP A 35 -19.12 -11.06 8.78
C ASP A 35 -20.03 -11.36 9.97
N PRO A 36 -19.70 -12.36 10.81
CA PRO A 36 -20.56 -12.74 11.92
C PRO A 36 -20.66 -11.67 13.02
N ARG A 37 -19.70 -10.74 13.12
CA ARG A 37 -19.68 -9.64 14.11
C ARG A 37 -20.63 -8.52 13.72
N THR A 38 -20.57 -8.08 12.47
CA THR A 38 -21.36 -6.94 11.99
C THR A 38 -22.70 -7.37 11.38
N LYS A 39 -22.84 -8.65 11.02
CA LYS A 39 -23.96 -9.21 10.22
C LYS A 39 -24.05 -8.64 8.80
N GLU A 40 -23.00 -7.97 8.34
CA GLU A 40 -22.90 -7.43 6.99
C GLU A 40 -22.28 -8.45 6.04
N THR A 41 -22.75 -8.45 4.79
CA THR A 41 -22.16 -9.28 3.72
C THR A 41 -21.20 -8.44 2.90
N TYR A 42 -19.92 -8.82 2.91
CA TYR A 42 -18.89 -8.16 2.12
C TYR A 42 -18.68 -8.89 0.81
N TYR A 43 -18.60 -8.14 -0.28
CA TYR A 43 -18.33 -8.65 -1.61
C TYR A 43 -16.88 -8.38 -2.00
N TRP A 44 -16.26 -9.34 -2.67
CA TRP A 44 -14.86 -9.27 -3.08
C TRP A 44 -14.69 -9.77 -4.50
N CYS A 45 -13.59 -9.36 -5.11
CA CYS A 45 -13.10 -9.89 -6.38
C CYS A 45 -11.65 -10.35 -6.19
N ASN A 46 -11.28 -11.45 -6.84
CA ASN A 46 -9.91 -11.95 -6.77
C ASN A 46 -9.43 -12.62 -8.05
N LEU A 47 -8.14 -12.46 -8.31
CA LEU A 47 -7.42 -13.01 -9.42
C LEU A 47 -6.37 -14.01 -8.90
N HIS A 48 -6.30 -15.18 -9.53
CA HIS A 48 -5.31 -16.19 -9.22
C HIS A 48 -4.37 -16.40 -10.40
N THR A 49 -3.09 -16.15 -10.18
CA THR A 49 -2.03 -16.50 -11.13
C THR A 49 -1.54 -17.92 -10.87
N LEU A 50 -1.23 -18.62 -11.96
CA LEU A 50 -0.48 -19.87 -11.92
C LEU A 50 0.91 -19.63 -11.32
N TYR A 51 1.54 -20.73 -10.91
CA TYR A 51 2.92 -20.70 -10.48
C TYR A 51 3.86 -20.59 -11.69
N PHE A 52 4.69 -19.55 -11.71
CA PHE A 52 5.76 -19.38 -12.68
C PHE A 52 7.06 -18.96 -11.98
N LYS A 53 8.20 -19.49 -12.45
CA LYS A 53 9.53 -19.16 -11.92
C LYS A 53 9.87 -17.67 -12.04
N CYS A 54 9.38 -16.99 -13.08
CA CYS A 54 9.56 -15.54 -13.22
C CYS A 54 8.87 -14.74 -12.09
N LEU A 55 7.76 -15.24 -11.54
CA LEU A 55 7.09 -14.63 -10.38
C LEU A 55 7.81 -14.96 -9.05
N LEU A 56 8.50 -16.10 -9.00
CA LEU A 56 9.31 -16.49 -7.84
C LEU A 56 10.45 -15.49 -7.59
N TYR A 57 11.06 -14.93 -8.64
CA TYR A 57 12.08 -13.89 -8.52
C TYR A 57 11.61 -12.72 -7.65
N TYR A 58 10.39 -12.22 -7.88
CA TYR A 58 9.83 -11.14 -7.05
C TYR A 58 9.53 -11.61 -5.63
N ARG A 59 9.03 -12.84 -5.45
CA ARG A 59 8.82 -13.39 -4.10
C ARG A 59 10.13 -13.40 -3.30
N THR A 60 11.23 -13.83 -3.90
CA THR A 60 12.54 -13.92 -3.22
C THR A 60 13.13 -12.56 -2.84
N LEU A 61 12.67 -11.46 -3.46
CA LEU A 61 13.09 -10.11 -3.10
C LEU A 61 12.34 -9.56 -1.89
N PHE A 62 11.07 -9.93 -1.70
CA PHE A 62 10.20 -9.29 -0.70
C PHE A 62 9.78 -10.21 0.44
N TYR A 63 10.13 -11.49 0.40
CA TYR A 63 9.78 -12.48 1.43
C TYR A 63 10.99 -13.29 1.83
N ASP A 64 11.21 -13.44 3.13
CA ASP A 64 12.25 -14.31 3.66
C ASP A 64 11.87 -15.79 3.57
N GLU A 65 12.76 -16.67 4.05
CA GLU A 65 12.54 -18.11 4.09
C GLU A 65 11.37 -18.51 5.01
N ALA A 66 11.10 -17.72 6.05
CA ALA A 66 9.96 -17.90 6.95
C ALA A 66 8.63 -17.42 6.33
N GLY A 67 8.68 -16.75 5.17
CA GLY A 67 7.52 -16.20 4.47
C GLY A 67 7.04 -14.86 5.02
N VAL A 68 7.89 -14.15 5.78
CA VAL A 68 7.60 -12.80 6.29
C VAL A 68 7.97 -11.77 5.22
N LYS A 69 7.02 -10.87 4.93
CA LYS A 69 7.21 -9.78 3.97
C LYS A 69 8.18 -8.74 4.55
N HIS A 70 9.12 -8.28 3.74
CA HIS A 70 10.02 -7.19 4.09
C HIS A 70 10.30 -6.27 2.89
N VAL A 71 10.84 -5.08 3.14
CA VAL A 71 11.34 -4.15 2.12
C VAL A 71 12.80 -4.48 1.80
N PRO A 72 13.14 -4.85 0.56
CA PRO A 72 14.51 -5.19 0.20
C PRO A 72 15.41 -3.95 0.24
N THR A 73 16.69 -4.15 0.59
CA THR A 73 17.67 -3.07 0.73
C THR A 73 17.97 -2.34 -0.59
N ASN A 74 17.73 -2.99 -1.73
CA ASN A 74 17.87 -2.42 -3.07
C ASN A 74 16.55 -1.85 -3.64
N ILE A 75 15.56 -1.55 -2.80
CA ILE A 75 14.27 -0.99 -3.24
C ILE A 75 14.44 0.34 -4.01
N ASP A 76 15.55 1.06 -3.80
CA ASP A 76 15.93 2.25 -4.55
C ASP A 76 16.11 1.98 -6.05
N LYS A 77 16.48 0.76 -6.43
CA LYS A 77 16.65 0.35 -7.83
C LYS A 77 15.41 -0.33 -8.39
N LEU A 78 14.58 -0.91 -7.53
CA LEU A 78 13.41 -1.70 -7.93
C LEU A 78 12.15 -0.84 -8.09
N LEU A 79 11.97 0.18 -7.24
CA LEU A 79 10.77 1.01 -7.26
C LEU A 79 10.82 1.99 -8.43
N THR A 80 9.91 1.80 -9.38
CA THR A 80 9.74 2.67 -10.56
C THR A 80 8.49 3.56 -10.40
N PRO A 81 8.29 4.59 -11.23
CA PRO A 81 7.06 5.39 -11.21
C PRO A 81 5.79 4.55 -11.40
N VAL A 82 5.83 3.55 -12.27
CA VAL A 82 4.71 2.61 -12.48
C VAL A 82 4.48 1.76 -11.23
N GLY A 83 5.54 1.23 -10.62
CA GLY A 83 5.44 0.49 -9.36
C GLY A 83 4.85 1.33 -8.22
N LEU A 84 5.25 2.60 -8.13
CA LEU A 84 4.70 3.54 -7.16
C LEU A 84 3.21 3.82 -7.41
N ALA A 85 2.78 3.95 -8.67
CA ALA A 85 1.37 4.14 -9.02
C ALA A 85 0.50 2.93 -8.61
N TYR A 86 0.97 1.70 -8.84
CA TYR A 86 0.28 0.50 -8.35
C TYR A 86 0.23 0.44 -6.83
N TRP A 87 1.33 0.81 -6.16
CA TRP A 87 1.34 0.83 -4.70
C TRP A 87 0.34 1.84 -4.12
N PHE A 88 0.19 3.02 -4.73
CA PHE A 88 -0.89 3.96 -4.39
C PHE A 88 -2.28 3.43 -4.71
N SER A 89 -2.44 2.63 -5.76
CA SER A 89 -3.73 2.03 -6.12
C SER A 89 -4.16 0.95 -5.11
N ASP A 90 -3.20 0.25 -4.52
CA ASP A 90 -3.42 -0.81 -3.53
C ASP A 90 -3.60 -0.27 -2.11
N ASP A 91 -2.63 0.54 -1.64
CA ASP A 91 -2.50 0.93 -0.23
C ASP A 91 -2.65 2.44 0.01
N GLY A 92 -2.89 3.21 -1.05
CA GLY A 92 -2.97 4.66 -1.02
C GLY A 92 -4.33 5.18 -0.57
N TYR A 93 -4.32 6.25 0.21
CA TYR A 93 -5.55 6.95 0.59
C TYR A 93 -5.33 8.44 0.83
N PHE A 94 -6.40 9.22 0.65
CA PHE A 94 -6.42 10.64 0.96
C PHE A 94 -7.03 10.88 2.33
N HIS A 95 -6.27 11.49 3.24
CA HIS A 95 -6.78 11.86 4.55
C HIS A 95 -7.26 13.30 4.55
N LYS A 96 -8.60 13.46 4.53
CA LYS A 96 -9.27 14.76 4.39
C LYS A 96 -8.84 15.80 5.42
N ALA A 97 -8.69 15.41 6.69
CA ALA A 97 -8.39 16.36 7.77
C ALA A 97 -6.97 16.93 7.70
N SER A 98 -6.01 16.19 7.15
CA SER A 98 -4.65 16.70 6.91
C SER A 98 -4.45 17.22 5.48
N GLY A 99 -5.46 17.03 4.61
CA GLY A 99 -5.39 17.38 3.19
C GLY A 99 -4.31 16.66 2.40
N GLY A 100 -3.80 15.51 2.88
CA GLY A 100 -2.62 14.86 2.30
C GLY A 100 -2.82 13.41 1.95
N LEU A 101 -1.87 12.89 1.16
CA LEU A 101 -1.85 11.52 0.68
C LEU A 101 -1.06 10.63 1.65
N TYR A 102 -1.50 9.38 1.77
CA TYR A 102 -0.93 8.41 2.67
C TYR A 102 -0.77 7.06 1.97
N LEU A 103 0.22 6.27 2.40
CA LEU A 103 0.31 4.84 2.10
C LEU A 103 0.23 4.05 3.40
N SER A 104 -0.59 3.00 3.39
CA SER A 104 -0.75 2.08 4.52
C SER A 104 0.46 1.14 4.65
N THR A 105 1.49 1.57 5.38
CA THR A 105 2.74 0.80 5.58
C THR A 105 2.87 0.17 6.96
N ASN A 106 1.75 -0.03 7.64
CA ASN A 106 1.69 -0.40 9.06
C ASN A 106 2.28 -1.78 9.38
N SER A 107 2.46 -2.62 8.36
CA SER A 107 3.04 -3.96 8.45
C SER A 107 4.57 -3.97 8.41
N PHE A 108 5.22 -2.86 8.05
CA PHE A 108 6.67 -2.76 7.98
C PHE A 108 7.28 -2.22 9.28
N SER A 109 8.51 -2.64 9.56
CA SER A 109 9.31 -2.11 10.66
C SER A 109 9.70 -0.65 10.42
N LEU A 110 10.16 0.01 11.49
CA LEU A 110 10.64 1.39 11.40
C LEU A 110 11.80 1.54 10.39
N ALA A 111 12.76 0.62 10.41
CA ALA A 111 13.92 0.68 9.52
C ALA A 111 13.51 0.58 8.03
N GLU A 112 12.53 -0.27 7.74
CA GLU A 112 11.98 -0.42 6.39
C GLU A 112 11.22 0.83 5.95
N ILE A 113 10.43 1.44 6.84
CA ILE A 113 9.73 2.69 6.57
C ILE A 113 10.72 3.83 6.34
N GLU A 114 11.80 3.92 7.12
CA GLU A 114 12.85 4.91 6.94
C GLU A 114 13.59 4.74 5.60
N LEU A 115 13.84 3.50 5.18
CA LEU A 115 14.37 3.19 3.85
C LEU A 115 13.41 3.67 2.75
N LEU A 116 12.12 3.37 2.87
CA LEU A 116 11.10 3.81 1.91
C LEU A 116 11.02 5.33 1.83
N VAL A 117 11.00 6.03 2.98
CA VAL A 117 11.04 7.51 3.04
C VAL A 117 12.24 8.04 2.28
N LYS A 118 13.44 7.49 2.53
CA LYS A 118 14.67 7.92 1.84
C LYS A 118 14.57 7.74 0.32
N VAL A 119 14.06 6.60 -0.13
CA VAL A 119 13.92 6.29 -1.57
C VAL A 119 12.88 7.19 -2.24
N LEU A 120 11.73 7.41 -1.60
CA LEU A 120 10.66 8.25 -2.13
C LEU A 120 11.10 9.71 -2.28
N ASN A 121 11.78 10.27 -1.26
CA ASN A 121 12.32 11.63 -1.34
C ASN A 121 13.42 11.73 -2.40
N LYS A 122 14.37 10.77 -2.44
CA LYS A 122 15.54 10.86 -3.34
C LYS A 122 15.20 10.61 -4.81
N ASN A 123 14.39 9.61 -5.10
CA ASN A 123 14.19 9.13 -6.48
C ASN A 123 12.97 9.75 -7.16
N PHE A 124 12.02 10.25 -6.38
CA PHE A 124 10.75 10.78 -6.91
C PHE A 124 10.49 12.24 -6.52
N ASP A 125 11.40 12.86 -5.76
CA ASP A 125 11.26 14.24 -5.26
C ASP A 125 9.93 14.48 -4.51
N LEU A 126 9.53 13.48 -3.71
CA LEU A 126 8.30 13.53 -2.91
C LEU A 126 8.62 13.87 -1.46
N ASP A 127 7.99 14.91 -0.90
CA ASP A 127 8.07 15.25 0.54
C ASP A 127 7.30 14.20 1.37
N CYS A 128 7.97 13.07 1.59
CA CYS A 128 7.43 11.90 2.26
C CYS A 128 8.02 11.79 3.68
N LYS A 129 7.18 11.45 4.67
CA LYS A 129 7.56 11.27 6.07
C LYS A 129 6.84 10.09 6.70
N ALA A 130 7.48 9.47 7.69
CA ALA A 130 6.82 8.48 8.54
C ALA A 130 5.90 9.16 9.55
N GLN A 131 4.65 8.72 9.66
CA GLN A 131 3.67 9.24 10.60
C GLN A 131 3.10 8.11 11.48
N LYS A 132 3.00 8.36 12.80
CA LYS A 132 2.41 7.41 13.76
C LYS A 132 0.91 7.26 13.49
N CYS A 133 0.40 6.03 13.57
CA CYS A 133 -1.00 5.71 13.25
C CYS A 133 -1.73 5.00 14.41
N GLY A 134 -1.92 5.70 15.54
CA GLY A 134 -2.80 5.27 16.64
C GLY A 134 -2.37 4.02 17.45
N LEU A 135 -1.75 3.04 16.82
CA LEU A 135 -1.23 1.81 17.41
C LEU A 135 0.26 1.95 17.70
N LYS A 136 0.71 1.24 18.74
CA LYS A 136 2.12 1.22 19.13
C LYS A 136 2.96 0.62 17.99
N ASP A 137 4.07 1.27 17.68
CA ASP A 137 5.08 0.87 16.70
C ASP A 137 4.65 0.80 15.22
N GLN A 138 3.37 1.03 14.90
CA GLN A 138 2.90 1.14 13.52
C GLN A 138 3.02 2.56 12.96
N ARG A 139 3.41 2.65 11.68
CA ARG A 139 3.56 3.92 10.97
C ARG A 139 3.06 3.80 9.54
N VAL A 140 2.48 4.89 9.06
CA VAL A 140 2.12 5.12 7.66
C VAL A 140 3.12 6.07 7.01
N LEU A 141 3.23 6.02 5.69
CA LEU A 141 3.90 7.08 4.93
C LEU A 141 2.90 8.21 4.68
N TYR A 142 3.32 9.44 4.93
CA TYR A 142 2.58 10.67 4.69
C TYR A 142 3.30 11.50 3.63
N PHE A 143 2.57 11.95 2.63
CA PHE A 143 3.08 12.82 1.57
C PHE A 143 2.49 14.21 1.76
N ARG A 144 3.37 15.19 1.97
CA ARG A 144 2.95 16.57 2.18
C ARG A 144 2.37 17.13 0.86
N PRO A 145 1.19 17.79 0.90
CA PRO A 145 0.67 18.52 -0.24
C PRO A 145 1.61 19.66 -0.64
N SER A 146 1.83 19.85 -1.94
CA SER A 146 2.56 21.01 -2.47
C SER A 146 1.83 22.33 -2.18
N HIS A 147 0.50 22.28 -2.10
CA HIS A 147 -0.35 23.40 -1.69
C HIS A 147 -1.22 22.94 -0.51
N PRO A 148 -0.95 23.41 0.72
CA PRO A 148 -1.84 23.15 1.85
C PRO A 148 -3.24 23.68 1.51
N LEU A 149 -4.27 22.85 1.66
CA LEU A 149 -5.64 23.34 1.56
C LEU A 149 -5.84 24.38 2.67
N ALA A 150 -5.96 25.66 2.28
CA ALA A 150 -6.26 26.73 3.21
C ALA A 150 -7.58 26.41 3.93
N GLY A 151 -7.53 26.21 5.25
CA GLY A 151 -8.74 26.22 6.07
C GLY A 151 -9.06 25.01 6.94
N ILE A 152 -8.17 24.02 7.14
CA ILE A 152 -8.38 23.01 8.20
C ILE A 152 -7.32 23.24 9.28
N GLY A 153 -7.75 23.92 10.34
CA GLY A 153 -6.90 24.40 11.42
C GLY A 153 -5.97 23.31 11.95
N THR A 154 -4.68 23.58 11.88
CA THR A 154 -3.69 22.93 12.73
C THR A 154 -4.09 23.23 14.17
N ARG A 155 -4.68 22.26 14.89
CA ARG A 155 -4.64 22.30 16.36
C ARG A 155 -3.18 22.28 16.74
N GLY A 156 -2.67 23.45 17.14
CA GLY A 156 -1.35 23.58 17.74
C GLY A 156 -1.24 22.60 18.89
N ARG A 157 -0.15 21.82 18.90
CA ARG A 157 0.36 21.28 20.16
C ARG A 157 0.91 22.46 20.94
N GLU A 158 0.12 22.98 21.87
CA GLU A 158 0.71 23.68 23.01
C GLU A 158 1.54 22.66 23.78
N THR A 159 2.86 22.81 23.68
CA THR A 159 3.78 22.22 24.63
C THR A 159 3.81 23.11 25.86
N SER A 160 3.06 22.76 26.90
CA SER A 160 3.40 23.16 28.26
C SER A 160 4.29 22.07 28.85
N TYR A 161 5.57 22.40 29.06
CA TYR A 161 6.41 21.66 29.99
C TYR A 161 6.33 22.35 31.37
N PRO A 162 6.40 21.59 32.48
CA PRO A 162 6.46 22.16 33.83
C PRO A 162 7.78 22.89 34.10
#